data_AF-A0A563C7P6-F1
#
_entry.id   AF-A0A563C7P6-F1
#
_cell.length_a   1.000
_cell.length_b   1.000
_cell.length_c   1.000
_cell.angle_alpha   90.00
_cell.angle_beta   90.00
_cell.angle_gamma   90.00
#
_symmetry.space_group_name_H-M   'P 1'
#
loop_
_entity.id
_entity.type
_entity.pdbx_description
1 polymer ?
#
loop_
_entity_poly.entity_id
_entity_poly.type
_entity_poly.pdbx_seq_one_letter_code
_entity_poly.pdbx_strand_id
1 'polypeptide(L)'
;MGRKFPKQTIRDIDLRGKTILLRADYNVPLTKRGQISDDLRIRASLPTLRYLLEQNCKIVIMSHLGRPKGKDLKFSLKVVADHLSKLLSCPVELLDDCVGEAVHQAVRRAPRGSILMLENLRFYDEEEADDLTFAKSIQRAVRADYFVQDGFAVAHRAHASTHAITLCVPGLAGLLLEKEYVTITEAMNKPKRPLVAVIGGAKVSDKILLIKRLIKKADRILIGGAMSNTFLHYRGFNVGKSVFEPGMEKVVAEIYDLAAAKVGAENVDDFLVLPIDVAVAPEISKDFPRQEVNIDKIKDSDMALDIGSQTIEKFT
;
A
#
# COMPACT_ATOMS: atom_id res chain seq x y z
N MET A 1 -9.36 4.28 29.78
CA MET A 1 -8.36 4.59 28.73
C MET A 1 -8.78 3.87 27.45
N GLY A 2 -9.20 4.58 26.41
CA GLY A 2 -9.65 3.93 25.16
C GLY A 2 -8.49 3.26 24.43
N ARG A 3 -8.71 2.08 23.85
CA ARG A 3 -7.69 1.40 23.03
C ARG A 3 -7.31 2.29 21.84
N LYS A 4 -6.01 2.42 21.54
CA LYS A 4 -5.51 3.14 20.35
C LYS A 4 -6.03 2.55 19.05
N PHE A 5 -6.31 1.25 19.06
CA PHE A 5 -6.89 0.49 17.97
C PHE A 5 -8.23 -0.11 18.45
N PRO A 6 -9.36 0.15 17.76
CA PRO A 6 -10.69 -0.16 18.30
C PRO A 6 -11.17 -1.59 18.01
N LYS A 7 -10.33 -2.47 17.45
CA LYS A 7 -10.68 -3.87 17.12
C LYS A 7 -9.87 -4.84 17.98
N GLN A 8 -10.34 -6.08 18.07
CA GLN A 8 -9.58 -7.16 18.68
C GLN A 8 -8.39 -7.51 17.79
N THR A 9 -7.26 -7.79 18.43
CA THR A 9 -5.99 -8.14 17.81
C THR A 9 -5.59 -9.55 18.20
N ILE A 10 -4.58 -10.10 17.53
CA ILE A 10 -3.95 -11.37 17.92
C ILE A 10 -3.35 -11.38 19.35
N ARG A 11 -3.22 -10.20 19.99
CA ARG A 11 -2.74 -10.05 21.38
C ARG A 11 -3.84 -10.15 22.43
N ASP A 12 -5.11 -10.10 22.00
CA ASP A 12 -6.27 -10.09 22.89
C ASP A 12 -6.82 -11.48 23.23
N ILE A 13 -6.37 -12.52 22.51
CA ILE A 13 -6.94 -13.87 22.56
C ILE A 13 -5.81 -14.88 22.72
N ASP A 14 -6.06 -15.97 23.46
CA ASP A 14 -5.16 -17.12 23.49
C ASP A 14 -5.26 -17.93 22.19
N LEU A 15 -4.20 -17.85 21.38
CA LEU A 15 -4.09 -18.53 20.09
C LEU A 15 -3.27 -19.82 20.17
N ARG A 16 -2.84 -20.25 21.37
CA ARG A 16 -1.87 -21.34 21.49
C ARG A 16 -2.35 -22.63 20.82
N GLY A 17 -1.58 -23.13 19.85
CA GLY A 17 -1.87 -24.37 19.14
C GLY A 17 -3.10 -24.33 18.22
N LYS A 18 -3.69 -23.15 17.98
CA LYS A 18 -4.84 -22.93 17.10
C LYS A 18 -4.44 -22.93 15.62
N THR A 19 -5.42 -23.16 14.75
CA THR A 19 -5.28 -23.01 13.30
C THR A 19 -5.74 -21.62 12.89
N ILE A 20 -4.86 -20.86 12.25
CA ILE A 20 -5.07 -19.46 11.91
C ILE A 20 -5.09 -19.29 10.39
N LEU A 21 -6.18 -18.75 9.86
CA LEU A 21 -6.26 -18.31 8.47
C LEU A 21 -5.81 -16.85 8.40
N LEU A 22 -4.64 -16.58 7.82
CA LEU A 22 -4.03 -15.25 7.75
C LEU A 22 -4.20 -14.66 6.34
N ARG A 23 -4.85 -13.51 6.22
CA ARG A 23 -4.82 -12.69 4.99
C ARG A 23 -3.65 -11.71 5.04
N ALA A 24 -2.62 -11.97 4.23
CA ALA A 24 -1.47 -11.08 4.06
C ALA A 24 -1.53 -10.37 2.70
N ASP A 25 -0.89 -9.22 2.53
CA ASP A 25 -0.69 -8.60 1.22
C ASP A 25 0.66 -9.01 0.63
N TYR A 26 0.69 -10.07 -0.17
CA TYR A 26 1.90 -10.49 -0.90
C TYR A 26 1.85 -10.17 -2.40
N ASN A 27 1.09 -9.14 -2.78
CA ASN A 27 1.14 -8.64 -4.14
C ASN A 27 2.42 -7.81 -4.34
N VAL A 28 3.54 -8.51 -4.53
CA VAL A 28 4.88 -7.95 -4.71
C VAL A 28 5.21 -7.75 -6.19
N PRO A 29 6.01 -6.73 -6.55
CA PRO A 29 6.47 -6.56 -7.91
C PRO A 29 7.44 -7.70 -8.28
N LEU A 30 7.25 -8.24 -9.49
CA LEU A 30 8.11 -9.24 -10.08
C LEU A 30 8.94 -8.63 -11.21
N THR A 31 10.20 -9.05 -11.31
CA THR A 31 11.04 -8.83 -12.48
C THR A 31 10.49 -9.58 -13.70
N LYS A 32 10.98 -9.25 -14.90
CA LYS A 32 10.65 -9.98 -16.15
C LYS A 32 10.94 -11.49 -16.08
N ARG A 33 11.82 -11.92 -15.17
CA ARG A 33 12.18 -13.33 -14.94
C ARG A 33 11.31 -14.01 -13.87
N GLY A 34 10.28 -13.34 -13.36
CA GLY A 34 9.38 -13.87 -12.32
C GLY A 34 9.95 -13.85 -10.90
N GLN A 35 11.10 -13.20 -10.68
CA GLN A 35 11.70 -13.04 -9.35
C GLN A 35 11.17 -11.80 -8.64
N ILE A 36 11.07 -11.83 -7.32
CA ILE A 36 10.64 -10.69 -6.50
C ILE A 36 11.68 -9.57 -6.61
N SER A 37 11.26 -8.36 -7.02
CA SER A 37 12.14 -7.19 -7.09
C SER A 37 12.11 -6.34 -5.82
N ASP A 38 11.02 -6.41 -5.06
CA ASP A 38 10.85 -5.74 -3.77
C ASP A 38 9.95 -6.62 -2.87
N ASP A 39 10.49 -7.05 -1.74
CA ASP A 39 9.85 -7.92 -0.76
C ASP A 39 9.40 -7.18 0.51
N LEU A 40 9.34 -5.83 0.48
CA LEU A 40 8.86 -5.00 1.61
C LEU A 40 7.52 -5.52 2.17
N ARG A 41 6.58 -5.87 1.30
CA ARG A 41 5.26 -6.37 1.71
C ARG A 41 5.31 -7.71 2.44
N ILE A 42 6.21 -8.61 2.01
CA ILE A 42 6.42 -9.90 2.69
C ILE A 42 7.03 -9.65 4.07
N ARG A 43 8.09 -8.83 4.12
CA ARG A 43 8.75 -8.47 5.38
C ARG A 43 7.80 -7.79 6.38
N ALA A 44 6.87 -6.98 5.91
CA ALA A 44 5.92 -6.27 6.74
C ALA A 44 5.01 -7.19 7.56
N SER A 45 4.73 -8.41 7.07
CA SER A 45 3.92 -9.43 7.78
C SER A 45 4.70 -10.31 8.76
N LEU A 46 6.04 -10.30 8.70
CA LEU A 46 6.89 -11.16 9.54
C LEU A 46 6.62 -11.01 11.05
N PRO A 47 6.36 -9.80 11.60
CA PRO A 47 6.02 -9.68 13.02
C PRO A 47 4.79 -10.49 13.41
N THR A 48 3.73 -10.45 12.61
CA THR A 48 2.50 -11.24 12.84
C THR A 48 2.79 -12.73 12.75
N LEU A 49 3.53 -13.17 11.72
CA LEU A 49 3.88 -14.58 11.55
C LEU A 49 4.71 -15.12 12.70
N ARG A 50 5.76 -14.39 13.11
CA ARG A 50 6.63 -14.79 14.23
C ARG A 50 5.84 -14.90 15.53
N TYR A 51 4.96 -13.93 15.81
CA TYR A 51 4.08 -14.00 16.98
C TYR A 51 3.20 -15.26 16.97
N LEU A 52 2.58 -15.59 15.84
CA LEU A 52 1.74 -16.78 15.73
C LEU A 52 2.55 -18.09 15.87
N LEU A 53 3.78 -18.13 15.33
CA LEU A 53 4.68 -19.27 15.48
C LEU A 53 5.15 -19.47 16.92
N GLU A 54 5.43 -18.39 17.66
CA GLU A 54 5.76 -18.44 19.08
C GLU A 54 4.60 -19.03 19.91
N GLN A 55 3.35 -18.80 19.48
CA GLN A 55 2.16 -19.44 20.06
C GLN A 55 1.95 -20.88 19.56
N ASN A 56 2.88 -21.44 18.78
CA ASN A 56 2.78 -22.77 18.17
C ASN A 56 1.51 -22.93 17.30
N CYS A 57 1.04 -21.84 16.69
CA CYS A 57 -0.11 -21.89 15.78
C CYS A 57 0.22 -22.67 14.52
N LYS A 58 -0.79 -23.31 13.94
CA LYS A 58 -0.75 -23.72 12.53
C LYS A 58 -1.22 -22.54 11.69
N ILE A 59 -0.38 -22.04 10.79
CA ILE A 59 -0.68 -20.84 10.01
C ILE A 59 -1.01 -21.25 8.58
N VAL A 60 -2.18 -20.83 8.09
CA VAL A 60 -2.59 -20.98 6.68
C VAL A 60 -2.70 -19.59 6.09
N ILE A 61 -1.77 -19.23 5.21
CA ILE A 61 -1.70 -17.91 4.61
C ILE A 61 -2.50 -17.90 3.31
N MET A 62 -3.29 -16.85 3.10
CA MET A 62 -3.92 -16.56 1.81
C MET A 62 -3.54 -15.16 1.35
N SER A 63 -3.30 -15.01 0.05
CA SER A 63 -2.94 -13.74 -0.59
C SER A 63 -3.34 -13.75 -2.06
N HIS A 64 -3.10 -12.61 -2.72
CA HIS A 64 -3.17 -12.48 -4.16
C HIS A 64 -1.82 -12.02 -4.71
N LEU A 65 -1.60 -12.27 -5.99
CA LEU A 65 -0.47 -11.75 -6.74
C LEU A 65 -0.95 -11.27 -8.12
N GLY A 66 -0.68 -10.01 -8.45
CA GLY A 66 -1.10 -9.41 -9.71
C GLY A 66 -2.62 -9.41 -9.94
N ARG A 67 -2.99 -9.48 -11.23
CA ARG A 67 -4.38 -9.45 -11.71
C ARG A 67 -4.54 -10.46 -12.86
N PRO A 68 -4.43 -11.76 -12.55
CA PRO A 68 -4.59 -12.78 -13.57
C PRO A 68 -6.04 -12.79 -14.09
N LYS A 69 -6.25 -13.27 -15.32
CA LYS A 69 -7.58 -13.52 -15.90
C LYS A 69 -7.80 -15.03 -15.92
N GLY A 70 -8.17 -15.60 -14.77
CA GLY A 70 -8.19 -17.04 -14.52
C GLY A 70 -6.84 -17.60 -14.04
N LYS A 71 -6.69 -18.93 -13.99
CA LYS A 71 -5.48 -19.59 -13.47
C LYS A 71 -4.29 -19.43 -14.43
N ASP A 72 -3.34 -18.58 -14.06
CA ASP A 72 -2.06 -18.39 -14.76
C ASP A 72 -0.89 -18.55 -13.77
N LEU A 73 -0.10 -19.59 -13.95
CA LEU A 73 1.02 -19.93 -13.05
C LEU A 73 2.11 -18.86 -12.98
N LYS A 74 2.16 -17.90 -13.92
CA LYS A 74 3.03 -16.71 -13.80
C LYS A 74 2.69 -15.86 -12.57
N PHE A 75 1.45 -15.95 -12.09
CA PHE A 75 0.97 -15.29 -10.88
C PHE A 75 0.80 -16.28 -9.71
N SER A 76 1.41 -17.47 -9.78
CA SER A 76 1.45 -18.39 -8.63
C SER A 76 2.20 -17.75 -7.45
N LEU A 77 1.75 -18.05 -6.24
CA LEU A 77 2.40 -17.65 -5.00
C LEU A 77 3.64 -18.49 -4.66
N LYS A 78 4.06 -19.44 -5.51
CA LYS A 78 5.27 -20.25 -5.29
C LYS A 78 6.51 -19.42 -5.01
N VAL A 79 6.74 -18.36 -5.79
CA VAL A 79 7.88 -17.47 -5.60
C VAL A 79 7.84 -16.77 -4.23
N VAL A 80 6.64 -16.45 -3.75
CA VAL A 80 6.41 -15.82 -2.45
C VAL A 80 6.63 -16.82 -1.32
N ALA A 81 6.10 -18.04 -1.43
CA ALA A 81 6.29 -19.11 -0.45
C ALA A 81 7.78 -19.44 -0.27
N ASP A 82 8.52 -19.59 -1.36
CA ASP A 82 9.97 -19.87 -1.33
C ASP A 82 10.76 -18.74 -0.68
N HIS A 83 10.40 -17.49 -0.96
CA HIS A 83 11.06 -16.33 -0.37
C HIS A 83 10.74 -16.19 1.13
N LEU A 84 9.46 -16.35 1.50
CA LEU A 84 9.02 -16.30 2.89
C LEU A 84 9.69 -17.41 3.71
N SER A 85 9.85 -18.60 3.14
CA SER A 85 10.55 -19.72 3.79
C SER A 85 11.99 -19.37 4.16
N LYS A 86 12.72 -18.67 3.27
CA LYS A 86 14.08 -18.17 3.55
C LYS A 86 14.08 -17.12 4.67
N LEU A 87 13.16 -16.15 4.62
CA LEU A 87 13.08 -15.08 5.62
C LEU A 87 12.75 -15.59 7.03
N LEU A 88 11.97 -16.66 7.13
CA LEU A 88 11.60 -17.29 8.40
C LEU A 88 12.55 -18.40 8.83
N SER A 89 13.42 -18.88 7.93
CA SER A 89 14.21 -20.10 8.14
C SER A 89 13.31 -21.29 8.56
N CYS A 90 12.12 -21.37 7.95
CA CYS A 90 11.07 -22.33 8.25
C CYS A 90 10.40 -22.76 6.93
N PRO A 91 10.09 -24.05 6.71
CA PRO A 91 9.37 -24.48 5.51
C PRO A 91 8.01 -23.79 5.38
N VAL A 92 7.72 -23.26 4.19
CA VAL A 92 6.39 -22.74 3.82
C VAL A 92 5.91 -23.57 2.65
N GLU A 93 4.93 -24.45 2.90
CA GLU A 93 4.37 -25.32 1.87
C GLU A 93 3.25 -24.58 1.12
N LEU A 94 3.43 -24.41 -0.19
CA LEU A 94 2.37 -23.92 -1.07
C LEU A 94 1.44 -25.08 -1.43
N LEU A 95 0.13 -24.86 -1.30
CA LEU A 95 -0.91 -25.76 -1.79
C LEU A 95 -1.31 -25.39 -3.22
N ASP A 96 -1.68 -26.37 -4.03
CA ASP A 96 -2.04 -26.18 -5.45
C ASP A 96 -3.37 -25.42 -5.67
N ASP A 97 -4.10 -25.15 -4.59
CA ASP A 97 -5.42 -24.55 -4.60
C ASP A 97 -5.75 -23.78 -3.29
N CYS A 98 -6.87 -23.05 -3.29
CA CYS A 98 -7.44 -22.34 -2.15
C CYS A 98 -8.56 -23.13 -1.43
N VAL A 99 -9.20 -24.06 -2.14
CA VAL A 99 -10.40 -24.77 -1.70
C VAL A 99 -10.32 -26.27 -2.00
N GLY A 100 -11.31 -27.01 -1.54
CA GLY A 100 -11.47 -28.43 -1.87
C GLY A 100 -10.79 -29.40 -0.89
N GLU A 101 -10.99 -30.69 -1.15
CA GLU A 101 -10.61 -31.76 -0.22
C GLU A 101 -9.09 -31.91 -0.08
N ALA A 102 -8.32 -31.67 -1.15
CA ALA A 102 -6.87 -31.71 -1.10
C ALA A 102 -6.30 -30.68 -0.10
N VAL A 103 -6.81 -29.43 -0.16
CA VAL A 103 -6.47 -28.37 0.79
C VAL A 103 -6.87 -28.77 2.20
N HIS A 104 -8.08 -29.32 2.37
CA HIS A 104 -8.53 -29.78 3.68
C HIS A 104 -7.61 -30.83 4.30
N GLN A 105 -7.22 -31.85 3.52
CA GLN A 105 -6.34 -32.91 3.99
C GLN A 105 -4.94 -32.40 4.32
N ALA A 106 -4.38 -31.49 3.51
CA ALA A 106 -3.09 -30.87 3.77
C ALA A 106 -3.11 -30.09 5.09
N VAL A 107 -4.09 -29.19 5.26
CA VAL A 107 -4.25 -28.41 6.50
C VAL A 107 -4.47 -29.32 7.70
N ARG A 108 -5.27 -30.38 7.59
CA ARG A 108 -5.52 -31.33 8.68
C ARG A 108 -4.24 -32.05 9.12
N ARG A 109 -3.43 -32.51 8.17
CA ARG A 109 -2.21 -33.32 8.42
C ARG A 109 -1.02 -32.49 8.89
N ALA A 110 -0.96 -31.22 8.53
CA ALA A 110 0.15 -30.36 8.90
C ALA A 110 0.32 -30.31 10.44
N PRO A 111 1.56 -30.34 10.96
CA PRO A 111 1.81 -30.24 12.40
C PRO A 111 1.47 -28.85 12.93
N ARG A 112 1.42 -28.68 14.25
CA ARG A 112 1.42 -27.35 14.86
C ARG A 112 2.76 -26.65 14.60
N GLY A 113 2.75 -25.33 14.51
CA GLY A 113 3.93 -24.54 14.17
C GLY A 113 4.29 -24.57 12.68
N SER A 114 3.51 -25.25 11.83
CA SER A 114 3.73 -25.25 10.38
C SER A 114 3.12 -24.01 9.71
N ILE A 115 3.66 -23.69 8.54
CA ILE A 115 3.12 -22.64 7.66
C ILE A 115 2.73 -23.26 6.32
N LEU A 116 1.47 -23.09 5.97
CA LEU A 116 0.90 -23.42 4.67
C LEU A 116 0.54 -22.12 3.95
N MET A 117 0.61 -22.11 2.63
CA MET A 117 0.16 -21.01 1.79
C MET A 117 -0.83 -21.56 0.77
N LEU A 118 -2.04 -20.99 0.74
CA LEU A 118 -2.99 -21.24 -0.35
C LEU A 118 -2.46 -20.62 -1.65
N GLU A 119 -2.90 -21.14 -2.78
CA GLU A 119 -2.57 -20.54 -4.08
C GLU A 119 -3.23 -19.14 -4.23
N ASN A 120 -2.91 -18.43 -5.31
CA ASN A 120 -3.41 -17.09 -5.59
C ASN A 120 -4.94 -17.02 -5.60
N LEU A 121 -5.50 -16.26 -4.64
CA LEU A 121 -6.94 -16.06 -4.49
C LEU A 121 -7.61 -15.53 -5.75
N ARG A 122 -6.90 -14.74 -6.57
CA ARG A 122 -7.44 -14.17 -7.82
C ARG A 122 -7.42 -15.11 -9.01
N PHE A 123 -7.08 -16.38 -8.82
CA PHE A 123 -7.44 -17.42 -9.79
C PHE A 123 -8.93 -17.74 -9.79
N TYR A 124 -9.65 -17.26 -8.78
CA TYR A 124 -11.10 -17.32 -8.65
C TYR A 124 -11.68 -15.93 -8.88
N ASP A 125 -12.57 -15.78 -9.87
CA ASP A 125 -13.27 -14.51 -10.12
C ASP A 125 -14.16 -14.13 -8.92
N GLU A 126 -14.60 -15.15 -8.17
CA GLU A 126 -15.36 -15.07 -6.93
C GLU A 126 -14.67 -14.24 -5.83
N GLU A 127 -13.32 -14.15 -5.84
CA GLU A 127 -12.56 -13.35 -4.89
C GLU A 127 -12.91 -11.87 -5.01
N GLU A 128 -12.86 -11.30 -6.23
CA GLU A 128 -13.14 -9.88 -6.45
C GLU A 128 -14.65 -9.57 -6.41
N ALA A 129 -15.50 -10.60 -6.50
CA ALA A 129 -16.96 -10.49 -6.39
C ALA A 129 -17.49 -10.51 -4.95
N ASP A 130 -16.61 -10.60 -3.94
CA ASP A 130 -17.00 -10.76 -2.52
C ASP A 130 -17.92 -11.97 -2.28
N ASP A 131 -17.70 -13.06 -3.01
CA ASP A 131 -18.62 -14.19 -3.01
C ASP A 131 -18.56 -14.98 -1.69
N LEU A 132 -19.72 -15.07 -1.02
CA LEU A 132 -19.86 -15.78 0.25
C LEU A 132 -19.70 -17.30 0.10
N THR A 133 -20.05 -17.87 -1.06
CA THR A 133 -19.93 -19.31 -1.30
C THR A 133 -18.46 -19.73 -1.40
N PHE A 134 -17.64 -18.92 -2.06
CA PHE A 134 -16.20 -19.06 -2.14
C PHE A 134 -15.55 -18.88 -0.76
N ALA A 135 -15.92 -17.85 -0.02
CA ALA A 135 -15.46 -17.67 1.36
C ALA A 135 -15.80 -18.87 2.27
N LYS A 136 -17.03 -19.41 2.18
CA LYS A 136 -17.42 -20.66 2.88
C LYS A 136 -16.63 -21.87 2.40
N SER A 137 -16.20 -21.90 1.15
CA SER A 137 -15.40 -23.00 0.60
C SER A 137 -13.98 -22.97 1.14
N ILE A 138 -13.37 -21.78 1.26
CA ILE A 138 -12.09 -21.58 1.96
C ILE A 138 -12.24 -21.98 3.42
N GLN A 139 -13.28 -21.51 4.11
CA GLN A 139 -13.52 -21.85 5.51
C GLN A 139 -13.68 -23.37 5.73
N ARG A 140 -14.42 -24.07 4.86
CA ARG A 140 -14.60 -25.52 4.94
C ARG A 140 -13.32 -26.29 4.69
N ALA A 141 -12.50 -25.83 3.75
CA ALA A 141 -11.21 -26.44 3.44
C ALA A 141 -10.24 -26.25 4.63
N VAL A 142 -10.06 -25.01 5.09
CA VAL A 142 -9.06 -24.69 6.12
C VAL A 142 -9.50 -25.07 7.53
N ARG A 143 -10.79 -24.91 7.86
CA ARG A 143 -11.36 -25.07 9.21
C ARG A 143 -10.56 -24.32 10.29
N ALA A 144 -10.21 -23.07 10.00
CA ALA A 144 -9.48 -22.22 10.95
C ALA A 144 -10.33 -21.90 12.19
N ASP A 145 -9.67 -21.81 13.34
CA ASP A 145 -10.26 -21.31 14.58
C ASP A 145 -10.48 -19.79 14.50
N TYR A 146 -9.53 -19.07 13.91
CA TYR A 146 -9.56 -17.61 13.73
C TYR A 146 -9.07 -17.18 12.36
N PHE A 147 -9.67 -16.10 11.87
CA PHE A 147 -9.22 -15.35 10.72
C PHE A 147 -8.40 -14.14 11.20
N VAL A 148 -7.23 -13.91 10.63
CA VAL A 148 -6.39 -12.75 10.93
C VAL A 148 -6.26 -11.90 9.66
N GLN A 149 -6.78 -10.67 9.69
CA GLN A 149 -6.53 -9.68 8.64
C GLN A 149 -5.24 -8.93 8.96
N ASP A 150 -4.21 -9.10 8.13
CA ASP A 150 -2.93 -8.42 8.28
C ASP A 150 -2.55 -7.59 7.04
N GLY A 151 -3.34 -7.67 5.96
CA GLY A 151 -3.17 -6.85 4.76
C GLY A 151 -3.95 -5.53 4.79
N PHE A 152 -3.40 -4.46 5.36
CA PHE A 152 -4.08 -3.14 5.38
C PHE A 152 -4.39 -2.61 3.96
N ALA A 153 -3.44 -2.76 3.03
CA ALA A 153 -3.59 -2.27 1.66
C ALA A 153 -4.73 -2.93 0.89
N VAL A 154 -5.19 -4.11 1.29
CA VAL A 154 -6.34 -4.80 0.66
C VAL A 154 -7.65 -4.62 1.43
N ALA A 155 -7.58 -4.17 2.69
CA ALA A 155 -8.75 -4.05 3.57
C ALA A 155 -9.77 -2.98 3.14
N HIS A 156 -9.41 -2.08 2.19
CA HIS A 156 -10.32 -1.08 1.64
C HIS A 156 -11.30 -1.64 0.59
N ARG A 157 -11.16 -2.91 0.21
CA ARG A 157 -12.03 -3.57 -0.77
C ARG A 157 -12.83 -4.68 -0.11
N ALA A 158 -14.10 -4.78 -0.46
CA ALA A 158 -14.94 -5.92 -0.13
C ALA A 158 -14.65 -7.03 -1.15
N HIS A 159 -13.79 -7.97 -0.76
CA HIS A 159 -13.46 -9.18 -1.50
C HIS A 159 -13.71 -10.38 -0.59
N ALA A 160 -13.84 -11.58 -1.16
CA ALA A 160 -14.18 -12.77 -0.39
C ALA A 160 -13.19 -13.01 0.75
N SER A 161 -11.89 -12.86 0.49
CA SER A 161 -10.80 -13.03 1.48
C SER A 161 -10.58 -11.87 2.44
N THR A 162 -11.23 -10.72 2.26
CA THR A 162 -11.08 -9.53 3.12
C THR A 162 -12.34 -9.18 3.89
N HIS A 163 -13.52 -9.50 3.33
CA HIS A 163 -14.83 -9.18 3.87
C HIS A 163 -15.69 -10.44 4.09
N ALA A 164 -16.16 -11.15 3.04
CA ALA A 164 -17.08 -12.27 3.22
C ALA A 164 -16.57 -13.38 4.18
N ILE A 165 -15.25 -13.65 4.18
CA ILE A 165 -14.63 -14.63 5.10
C ILE A 165 -14.85 -14.28 6.58
N THR A 166 -14.99 -13.00 6.92
CA THR A 166 -15.23 -12.53 8.30
C THR A 166 -16.62 -12.90 8.83
N LEU A 167 -17.56 -13.22 7.93
CA LEU A 167 -18.88 -13.74 8.27
C LEU A 167 -18.85 -15.25 8.56
N CYS A 168 -17.77 -15.93 8.18
CA CYS A 168 -17.60 -17.38 8.28
C CYS A 168 -16.66 -17.80 9.41
N VAL A 169 -15.69 -16.94 9.78
CA VAL A 169 -14.65 -17.24 10.76
C VAL A 169 -14.45 -16.03 11.67
N PRO A 170 -14.36 -16.21 13.01
CA PRO A 170 -14.08 -15.11 13.95
C PRO A 170 -12.82 -14.33 13.57
N GLY A 171 -12.96 -13.02 13.37
CA GLY A 171 -11.89 -12.16 12.84
C GLY A 171 -11.08 -11.43 13.91
N LEU A 172 -9.77 -11.36 13.70
CA LEU A 172 -8.79 -10.60 14.48
C LEU A 172 -7.95 -9.72 13.55
N ALA A 173 -7.43 -8.61 14.07
CA ALA A 173 -6.41 -7.84 13.39
C ALA A 173 -5.01 -8.39 13.67
N GLY A 174 -4.20 -8.50 12.61
CA GLY A 174 -2.76 -8.72 12.74
C GLY A 174 -2.01 -7.44 13.10
N LEU A 175 -0.71 -7.57 13.38
CA LEU A 175 0.12 -6.47 13.87
C LEU A 175 0.39 -5.41 12.78
N LEU A 176 0.44 -5.80 11.51
CA LEU A 176 0.62 -4.85 10.41
C LEU A 176 -0.63 -3.99 10.25
N LEU A 177 -1.81 -4.61 10.25
CA LEU A 177 -3.09 -3.88 10.17
C LEU A 177 -3.24 -2.88 11.33
N GLU A 178 -2.95 -3.32 12.55
CA GLU A 178 -2.99 -2.46 13.74
C GLU A 178 -2.01 -1.29 13.61
N LYS A 179 -0.75 -1.56 13.23
CA LYS A 179 0.29 -0.55 13.07
C LYS A 179 -0.09 0.51 12.04
N GLU A 180 -0.59 0.09 10.88
CA GLU A 180 -1.01 1.01 9.81
C GLU A 180 -2.16 1.90 10.28
N TYR A 181 -3.19 1.31 10.90
CA TYR A 181 -4.31 2.08 11.43
C TYR A 181 -3.85 3.10 12.47
N VAL A 182 -3.05 2.68 13.45
CA VAL A 182 -2.59 3.57 14.52
C VAL A 182 -1.72 4.68 13.95
N THR A 183 -0.80 4.36 13.04
CA THR A 183 0.10 5.35 12.43
C THR A 183 -0.67 6.42 11.66
N ILE A 184 -1.62 6.01 10.80
CA ILE A 184 -2.44 6.94 10.02
C ILE A 184 -3.36 7.74 10.94
N THR A 185 -3.99 7.09 11.93
CA THR A 185 -4.93 7.75 12.84
C THR A 185 -4.22 8.76 13.75
N GLU A 186 -3.03 8.43 14.26
CA GLU A 186 -2.20 9.35 15.05
C GLU A 186 -1.74 10.55 14.20
N ALA A 187 -1.20 10.30 13.00
CA ALA A 187 -0.78 11.35 12.07
C ALA A 187 -1.94 12.27 11.66
N MET A 188 -3.16 11.74 11.53
CA MET A 188 -4.31 12.52 11.14
C MET A 188 -5.01 13.21 12.32
N ASN A 189 -5.20 12.56 13.47
CA ASN A 189 -6.06 13.10 14.53
C ASN A 189 -5.30 13.87 15.60
N LYS A 190 -4.07 13.47 15.92
CA LYS A 190 -3.21 14.12 16.92
C LYS A 190 -1.76 14.13 16.45
N PRO A 191 -1.45 14.79 15.31
CA PRO A 191 -0.09 14.81 14.80
C PRO A 191 0.85 15.47 15.80
N LYS A 192 2.06 14.91 15.91
CA LYS A 192 3.19 15.68 16.43
C LYS A 192 3.47 16.82 15.46
N ARG A 193 3.63 18.04 15.97
CA ARG A 193 3.91 19.22 15.16
C ARG A 193 5.41 19.56 15.18
N PRO A 194 5.98 20.07 14.07
CA PRO A 194 5.30 20.35 12.80
C PRO A 194 4.92 19.07 12.02
N LEU A 195 3.68 19.01 11.52
CA LEU A 195 3.19 17.98 10.61
C LEU A 195 3.48 18.41 9.18
N VAL A 196 4.51 17.83 8.57
CA VAL A 196 4.83 18.07 7.16
C VAL A 196 4.22 16.95 6.31
N ALA A 197 3.39 17.32 5.34
CA ALA A 197 2.84 16.38 4.37
C ALA A 197 3.60 16.49 3.05
N VAL A 198 4.17 15.40 2.56
CA VAL A 198 4.84 15.34 1.26
C VAL A 198 3.92 14.64 0.26
N ILE A 199 3.52 15.35 -0.80
CA ILE A 199 2.58 14.86 -1.80
C ILE A 199 3.27 14.91 -3.16
N GLY A 200 3.30 13.76 -3.83
CA GLY A 200 3.77 13.66 -5.21
C GLY A 200 2.90 12.73 -6.04
N GLY A 201 3.41 12.35 -7.20
CA GLY A 201 2.71 11.56 -8.20
C GLY A 201 2.54 12.32 -9.51
N ALA A 202 1.78 11.75 -10.43
CA ALA A 202 1.64 12.29 -11.78
C ALA A 202 0.48 13.27 -11.93
N LYS A 203 -0.62 13.05 -11.19
CA LYS A 203 -1.88 13.76 -11.37
C LYS A 203 -2.34 14.42 -10.08
N VAL A 204 -2.69 15.70 -10.17
CA VAL A 204 -3.42 16.46 -9.15
C VAL A 204 -4.81 15.87 -8.95
N SER A 205 -5.50 15.47 -10.02
CA SER A 205 -6.87 14.94 -9.96
C SER A 205 -7.03 13.76 -9.00
N ASP A 206 -6.05 12.85 -8.97
CA ASP A 206 -6.00 11.69 -8.06
C ASP A 206 -5.79 12.07 -6.59
N LYS A 207 -5.38 13.31 -6.30
CA LYS A 207 -4.92 13.77 -4.98
C LYS A 207 -5.74 14.93 -4.40
N ILE A 208 -6.69 15.50 -5.14
CA ILE A 208 -7.49 16.67 -4.71
C ILE A 208 -8.07 16.46 -3.31
N LEU A 209 -8.78 15.35 -3.09
CA LEU A 209 -9.43 15.07 -1.81
C LEU A 209 -8.41 14.93 -0.66
N LEU A 210 -7.25 14.35 -0.95
CA LEU A 210 -6.17 14.20 0.03
C LEU A 210 -5.56 15.55 0.38
N ILE A 211 -5.23 16.38 -0.61
CA ILE A 211 -4.70 17.73 -0.41
C ILE A 211 -5.67 18.55 0.44
N LYS A 212 -6.95 18.62 0.07
CA LYS A 212 -7.97 19.37 0.83
C LYS A 212 -8.09 18.91 2.29
N ARG A 213 -7.93 17.61 2.56
CA ARG A 213 -7.92 17.08 3.93
C ARG A 213 -6.64 17.44 4.69
N LEU A 214 -5.49 17.38 4.02
CA LEU A 214 -4.20 17.71 4.62
C LEU A 214 -4.03 19.20 4.87
N ILE A 215 -4.58 20.08 4.03
CA ILE A 215 -4.60 21.53 4.27
C ILE A 215 -5.16 21.82 5.66
N LYS A 216 -6.24 21.15 6.07
CA LYS A 216 -6.84 21.35 7.39
C LYS A 216 -5.96 20.93 8.57
N LYS A 217 -4.91 20.13 8.35
CA LYS A 217 -4.19 19.42 9.43
C LYS A 217 -2.69 19.70 9.48
N ALA A 218 -2.02 19.68 8.33
CA ALA A 218 -0.58 19.83 8.19
C ALA A 218 -0.11 21.24 8.62
N ASP A 219 1.14 21.40 9.00
CA ASP A 219 1.78 22.71 9.18
C ASP A 219 2.47 23.17 7.89
N ARG A 220 2.88 22.22 7.03
CA ARG A 220 3.38 22.46 5.67
C ARG A 220 3.00 21.31 4.75
N ILE A 221 2.83 21.60 3.46
CA ILE A 221 2.59 20.64 2.39
C ILE A 221 3.65 20.86 1.32
N LEU A 222 4.50 19.87 1.11
CA LEU A 222 5.50 19.85 0.05
C LEU A 222 4.89 19.14 -1.16
N ILE A 223 4.91 19.79 -2.32
CA ILE A 223 4.36 19.23 -3.56
C ILE A 223 5.52 18.93 -4.51
N GLY A 224 5.64 17.66 -4.93
CA GLY A 224 6.66 17.21 -5.87
C GLY A 224 6.08 16.31 -6.96
N GLY A 225 6.96 15.63 -7.70
CA GLY A 225 6.59 14.79 -8.84
C GLY A 225 5.95 15.59 -9.99
N ALA A 226 5.49 14.90 -11.04
CA ALA A 226 4.95 15.56 -12.22
C ALA A 226 3.68 16.39 -11.93
N MET A 227 2.92 16.07 -10.88
CA MET A 227 1.77 16.89 -10.48
C MET A 227 2.16 18.32 -10.08
N SER A 228 3.39 18.54 -9.59
CA SER A 228 3.89 19.88 -9.27
C SER A 228 3.94 20.80 -10.50
N ASN A 229 4.13 20.26 -11.70
CA ASN A 229 4.08 21.03 -12.95
C ASN A 229 2.72 21.70 -13.18
N THR A 230 1.63 21.09 -12.71
CA THR A 230 0.29 21.71 -12.81
C THR A 230 0.19 22.94 -11.92
N PHE A 231 0.83 22.92 -10.74
CA PHE A 231 0.91 24.06 -9.83
C PHE A 231 1.86 25.14 -10.37
N LEU A 232 3.01 24.75 -10.93
CA LEU A 232 3.96 25.67 -11.57
C LEU A 232 3.32 26.38 -12.77
N HIS A 233 2.63 25.63 -13.63
CA HIS A 233 1.89 26.18 -14.76
C HIS A 233 0.80 27.15 -14.32
N TYR A 234 0.02 26.81 -13.29
CA TYR A 234 -0.98 27.71 -12.69
C TYR A 234 -0.36 29.02 -12.17
N ARG A 235 0.87 28.98 -11.66
CA ARG A 235 1.64 30.17 -11.23
C ARG A 235 2.30 30.94 -12.37
N GLY A 236 2.07 30.54 -13.63
CA GLY A 236 2.61 31.22 -14.80
C GLY A 236 4.03 30.81 -15.19
N PHE A 237 4.60 29.76 -14.60
CA PHE A 237 5.89 29.23 -15.03
C PHE A 237 5.76 28.41 -16.32
N ASN A 238 6.77 28.53 -17.19
CA ASN A 238 6.88 27.63 -18.32
C ASN A 238 7.17 26.22 -17.82
N VAL A 239 6.43 25.24 -18.33
CA VAL A 239 6.65 23.82 -18.03
C VAL A 239 7.07 23.03 -19.27
N GLY A 240 7.27 23.67 -20.43
CA GLY A 240 7.71 23.02 -21.66
C GLY A 240 6.85 21.80 -22.01
N LYS A 241 7.51 20.64 -22.23
CA LYS A 241 6.87 19.35 -22.51
C LYS A 241 6.52 18.53 -21.26
N SER A 242 6.64 19.11 -20.07
CA SER A 242 6.39 18.39 -18.83
C SER A 242 4.95 17.90 -18.76
N VAL A 243 4.74 16.75 -18.10
CA VAL A 243 3.40 16.26 -17.82
C VAL A 243 2.73 17.19 -16.81
N PHE A 244 1.58 17.76 -17.19
CA PHE A 244 0.66 18.49 -16.31
C PHE A 244 -0.79 18.19 -16.73
N GLU A 245 -1.77 18.62 -15.93
CA GLU A 245 -3.19 18.44 -16.23
C GLU A 245 -3.85 19.77 -16.65
N PRO A 246 -4.11 19.97 -17.97
CA PRO A 246 -4.84 21.15 -18.45
C PRO A 246 -6.26 21.21 -17.86
N GLY A 247 -6.79 22.42 -17.62
CA GLY A 247 -8.16 22.57 -17.10
C GLY A 247 -8.27 22.42 -15.58
N MET A 248 -7.15 22.25 -14.86
CA MET A 248 -7.11 22.16 -13.40
C MET A 248 -6.99 23.53 -12.71
N GLU A 249 -7.03 24.64 -13.44
CA GLU A 249 -6.77 25.98 -12.90
C GLU A 249 -7.76 26.34 -11.80
N LYS A 250 -9.04 25.98 -11.97
CA LYS A 250 -10.08 26.18 -10.94
C LYS A 250 -9.81 25.35 -9.68
N VAL A 251 -9.33 24.12 -9.86
CA VAL A 251 -9.03 23.19 -8.74
C VAL A 251 -7.82 23.68 -7.97
N VAL A 252 -6.77 24.10 -8.68
CA VAL A 252 -5.56 24.65 -8.06
C VAL A 252 -5.88 25.96 -7.35
N ALA A 253 -6.67 26.85 -7.96
CA ALA A 253 -7.16 28.07 -7.31
C ALA A 253 -7.87 27.77 -6.00
N GLU A 254 -8.81 26.82 -5.98
CA GLU A 254 -9.51 26.40 -4.76
C GLU A 254 -8.54 25.87 -3.68
N ILE A 255 -7.47 25.17 -4.08
CA ILE A 255 -6.42 24.70 -3.16
C ILE A 255 -5.66 25.88 -2.54
N TYR A 256 -5.30 26.88 -3.33
CA TYR A 256 -4.65 28.10 -2.83
C TYR A 256 -5.59 28.91 -1.93
N ASP A 257 -6.87 29.04 -2.28
CA ASP A 257 -7.87 29.73 -1.46
C ASP A 257 -8.04 29.07 -0.09
N LEU A 258 -8.10 27.73 -0.06
CA LEU A 258 -8.17 26.96 1.19
C LEU A 258 -6.91 27.10 2.03
N ALA A 259 -5.73 27.18 1.41
CA ALA A 259 -4.47 27.42 2.11
C ALA A 259 -4.42 28.85 2.67
N ALA A 260 -4.76 29.86 1.86
CA ALA A 260 -4.81 31.26 2.25
C ALA A 260 -5.78 31.49 3.42
N ALA A 261 -6.97 30.89 3.36
CA ALA A 261 -7.95 30.95 4.44
C ALA A 261 -7.43 30.36 5.77
N LYS A 262 -6.43 29.48 5.72
CA LYS A 262 -5.83 28.87 6.90
C LYS A 262 -4.62 29.63 7.44
N VAL A 263 -3.68 29.99 6.57
CA VAL A 263 -2.38 30.53 6.99
C VAL A 263 -2.19 32.02 6.70
N GLY A 264 -3.16 32.68 6.06
CA GLY A 264 -2.98 34.03 5.52
C GLY A 264 -2.41 33.99 4.11
N ALA A 265 -2.82 34.92 3.24
CA ALA A 265 -2.43 34.95 1.83
C ALA A 265 -0.91 35.10 1.66
N GLU A 266 -0.27 35.85 2.56
CA GLU A 266 1.16 36.11 2.59
C GLU A 266 2.02 34.89 2.97
N ASN A 267 1.42 33.88 3.62
CA ASN A 267 2.13 32.68 4.08
C ASN A 267 1.84 31.43 3.23
N VAL A 268 1.08 31.57 2.13
CA VAL A 268 0.67 30.42 1.31
C VAL A 268 1.87 29.72 0.69
N ASP A 269 2.89 30.45 0.25
CA ASP A 269 4.09 29.88 -0.39
C ASP A 269 5.00 29.13 0.61
N ASP A 270 4.93 29.48 1.89
CA ASP A 270 5.60 28.74 2.98
C ASP A 270 4.80 27.52 3.43
N PHE A 271 3.49 27.52 3.21
CA PHE A 271 2.58 26.43 3.53
C PHE A 271 2.48 25.39 2.41
N LEU A 272 2.28 25.82 1.15
CA LEU A 272 2.26 24.99 -0.06
C LEU A 272 3.60 25.15 -0.79
N VAL A 273 4.59 24.36 -0.38
CA VAL A 273 5.95 24.48 -0.90
C VAL A 273 6.08 23.72 -2.20
N LEU A 274 6.31 24.45 -3.30
CA LEU A 274 6.60 23.90 -4.63
C LEU A 274 8.11 23.77 -4.87
N PRO A 275 8.54 23.00 -5.90
CA PRO A 275 9.93 22.98 -6.34
C PRO A 275 10.39 24.37 -6.79
N ILE A 276 11.65 24.70 -6.50
CA ILE A 276 12.32 25.94 -6.93
C ILE A 276 13.30 25.69 -8.08
N ASP A 277 13.73 24.44 -8.24
CA ASP A 277 14.53 23.92 -9.32
C ASP A 277 14.09 22.50 -9.69
N VAL A 278 14.36 22.10 -10.92
CA VAL A 278 13.94 20.82 -11.50
C VAL A 278 15.06 20.21 -12.33
N ALA A 279 15.12 18.88 -12.33
CA ALA A 279 15.91 18.13 -13.28
C ALA A 279 15.13 18.00 -14.60
N VAL A 280 15.76 18.37 -15.71
CA VAL A 280 15.14 18.44 -17.03
C VAL A 280 15.87 17.58 -18.07
N ALA A 281 15.12 17.10 -19.05
CA ALA A 281 15.61 16.46 -20.27
C ALA A 281 14.62 16.68 -21.42
N PRO A 282 15.00 16.53 -22.70
CA PRO A 282 14.05 16.64 -23.81
C PRO A 282 13.09 15.43 -23.91
N GLU A 283 13.49 14.27 -23.39
CA GLU A 283 12.72 13.03 -23.34
C GLU A 283 13.22 12.07 -22.23
N ILE A 284 12.42 11.05 -21.91
CA ILE A 284 12.77 10.02 -20.92
C ILE A 284 13.69 8.98 -21.58
N SER A 285 15.00 9.19 -21.52
CA SER A 285 16.02 8.22 -21.93
C SER A 285 17.19 8.18 -20.94
N LYS A 286 17.92 7.05 -20.93
CA LYS A 286 19.17 6.91 -20.20
C LYS A 286 20.33 7.68 -20.86
N ASP A 287 20.12 8.16 -22.08
CA ASP A 287 21.16 8.82 -22.87
C ASP A 287 21.34 10.31 -22.50
N PHE A 288 20.39 10.90 -21.78
CA PHE A 288 20.47 12.29 -21.33
C PHE A 288 21.02 12.37 -19.91
N PRO A 289 22.13 13.09 -19.68
CA PRO A 289 22.61 13.35 -18.33
C PRO A 289 21.61 14.25 -17.58
N ARG A 290 21.52 14.09 -16.26
CA ARG A 290 20.72 14.95 -15.39
C ARG A 290 21.23 16.39 -15.50
N GLN A 291 20.37 17.28 -15.99
CA GLN A 291 20.60 18.73 -15.99
C GLN A 291 19.58 19.39 -15.09
N GLU A 292 20.01 20.34 -14.26
CA GLU A 292 19.13 21.04 -13.32
C GLU A 292 19.00 22.51 -13.70
N VAL A 293 17.78 23.02 -13.66
CA VAL A 293 17.46 24.42 -13.93
C VAL A 293 16.48 24.93 -12.88
N ASN A 294 16.55 26.22 -12.58
CA ASN A 294 15.48 26.88 -11.83
C ASN A 294 14.16 26.79 -12.61
N ILE A 295 13.03 26.81 -11.89
CA ILE A 295 11.69 26.70 -12.49
C ILE A 295 11.36 27.80 -13.51
N ASP A 296 12.02 28.96 -13.44
CA ASP A 296 11.88 30.08 -14.39
C ASP A 296 12.70 29.89 -15.68
N LYS A 297 13.51 28.84 -15.76
CA LYS A 297 14.44 28.56 -16.88
C LYS A 297 14.14 27.26 -17.62
N ILE A 298 12.98 26.65 -17.39
CA ILE A 298 12.53 25.48 -18.16
C ILE A 298 12.31 25.91 -19.62
N LYS A 299 12.94 25.19 -20.56
CA LYS A 299 12.80 25.44 -22.00
C LYS A 299 11.58 24.73 -22.57
N ASP A 300 11.03 25.26 -23.67
CA ASP A 300 9.92 24.63 -24.40
C ASP A 300 10.24 23.23 -24.92
N SER A 301 11.52 22.95 -25.18
CA SER A 301 11.99 21.64 -25.64
C SER A 301 12.02 20.57 -24.56
N ASP A 302 12.01 20.98 -23.29
CA ASP A 302 12.40 20.15 -22.15
C ASP A 302 11.18 19.76 -21.31
N MET A 303 11.32 18.65 -20.58
CA MET A 303 10.39 18.18 -19.57
C MET A 303 11.08 18.13 -18.20
N ALA A 304 10.41 18.63 -17.17
CA ALA A 304 10.78 18.49 -15.77
C ALA A 304 10.40 17.08 -15.27
N LEU A 305 11.42 16.29 -14.94
CA LEU A 305 11.31 14.86 -14.64
C LEU A 305 11.52 14.53 -13.17
N ASP A 306 12.24 15.38 -12.45
CA ASP A 306 12.52 15.23 -11.02
C ASP A 306 12.74 16.61 -10.38
N ILE A 307 12.70 16.68 -9.05
CA ILE A 307 13.07 17.89 -8.32
C ILE A 307 14.60 18.09 -8.38
N GLY A 308 15.03 19.35 -8.46
CA GLY A 308 16.45 19.71 -8.45
C GLY A 308 17.07 19.66 -7.05
N SER A 309 18.39 19.81 -6.99
CA SER A 309 19.15 19.68 -5.75
C SER A 309 18.78 20.73 -4.71
N GLN A 310 18.43 21.96 -5.11
CA GLN A 310 18.03 23.02 -4.17
C GLN A 310 16.67 22.73 -3.55
N THR A 311 15.75 22.15 -4.32
CA THR A 311 14.45 21.69 -3.82
C THR A 311 14.62 20.52 -2.85
N ILE A 312 15.54 19.58 -3.12
CA ILE A 312 15.88 18.49 -2.20
C ILE A 312 16.38 19.06 -0.86
N GLU A 313 17.30 20.03 -0.91
CA GLU A 313 17.80 20.71 0.28
C GLU A 313 16.69 21.45 1.03
N LYS A 314 15.81 22.17 0.33
CA LYS A 314 14.66 22.87 0.92
C LYS A 314 13.63 21.92 1.56
N PHE A 315 13.52 20.69 1.08
CA PHE A 315 12.56 19.70 1.57
C PHE A 315 13.11 18.86 2.74
N THR A 316 14.40 18.96 3.05
CA THR A 316 15.08 18.21 4.13
C THR A 316 15.13 19.01 5.42
#